data_AF-A0A1B9GAC8-F1
#
_entry.id   AF-A0A1B9GAC8-F1
#
_cell.length_a   1.000
_cell.length_b   1.000
_cell.length_c   1.000
_cell.angle_alpha   90.00
_cell.angle_beta   90.00
_cell.angle_gamma   90.00
#
_symmetry.space_group_name_H-M   'P 1'
#
loop_
_entity.id
_entity.type
_entity.pdbx_description
1 polymer ?
#
loop_
_entity_poly.entity_id
_entity_poly.type
_entity_poly.pdbx_seq_one_letter_code
_entity_poly.pdbx_strand_id
1 'polypeptide(L)'
;MTSRIPQSLRPILPPHVPIAPPARSSIARPAGVPFYRDPGHAIPTKWALYRPLLRLTSHSPDLASTRREIKVRWRETKGLLSIPRVKAFLEEFHDLLDHLRSDTVQCREEVRILEEKLREKHQKIDHDLVLAQETRALIEQEKKSIKPKMTGSFHRPTLFNPPLPRLKPQPTSIGAMIHNRLRARERRIERRRTYAGWLTDMKLEVGFWKSIQSSNTTSSGADGLVGVSNGVRRDDEDDWSKSKDPRSPGGWDAIIKNELRDMDERFQRENRRAEMVFDGGLLDRIGRAREKKERWWMGLKEREKAEKERKEA
;
A
#
# COMPACT_ATOMS: atom_id res chain seq x y z
N MET A 1 3.88 -10.87 -3.05
CA MET A 1 4.28 -9.45 -3.16
C MET A 1 5.48 -9.24 -2.25
N THR A 2 6.66 -9.55 -2.77
CA THR A 2 7.94 -9.47 -2.07
C THR A 2 8.52 -8.08 -2.27
N SER A 3 8.50 -7.26 -1.22
CA SER A 3 9.22 -6.00 -1.21
C SER A 3 10.72 -6.31 -1.15
N ARG A 4 11.40 -6.32 -2.30
CA ARG A 4 12.87 -6.31 -2.35
C ARG A 4 13.33 -4.95 -1.83
N ILE A 5 13.76 -4.93 -0.57
CA ILE A 5 14.55 -3.82 -0.03
C ILE A 5 15.92 -3.92 -0.73
N PRO A 6 16.38 -2.90 -1.46
CA PRO A 6 17.72 -2.91 -2.00
C PRO A 6 18.70 -2.79 -0.81
N GLN A 7 19.23 -3.93 -0.37
CA GLN A 7 20.37 -3.94 0.53
C GLN A 7 21.57 -3.41 -0.26
N SER A 8 21.88 -2.12 -0.10
CA SER A 8 23.16 -1.61 -0.56
C SER A 8 24.24 -2.20 0.34
N LEU A 9 24.88 -3.26 -0.12
CA LEU A 9 26.08 -3.83 0.49
C LEU A 9 27.20 -2.78 0.36
N ARG A 10 27.30 -1.89 1.35
CA ARG A 10 28.50 -1.09 1.51
C ARG A 10 29.52 -1.97 2.24
N PRO A 11 30.70 -2.22 1.65
CA PRO A 11 31.75 -2.96 2.35
C PRO A 11 32.10 -2.20 3.63
N ILE A 12 32.07 -2.90 4.76
CA ILE A 12 32.55 -2.38 6.05
C ILE A 12 34.07 -2.27 5.91
N LEU A 13 34.56 -1.06 5.67
CA LEU A 13 36.00 -0.81 5.65
C LEU A 13 36.54 -0.86 7.10
N PRO A 14 37.71 -1.49 7.33
CA PRO A 14 38.35 -1.54 8.64
C PRO A 14 38.58 -0.13 9.22
N PRO A 15 38.44 0.07 10.55
CA PRO A 15 38.42 1.39 11.19
C PRO A 15 39.74 2.18 11.13
N HIS A 16 40.80 1.62 10.54
CA HIS A 16 42.15 2.17 10.52
C HIS A 16 42.68 2.51 9.12
N VAL A 17 41.85 2.41 8.07
CA VAL A 17 42.26 2.88 6.74
C VAL A 17 42.06 4.40 6.67
N PRO A 18 43.12 5.21 6.55
CA PRO A 18 42.98 6.65 6.37
C PRO A 18 42.23 6.91 5.06
N ILE A 19 40.98 7.35 5.18
CA ILE A 19 40.17 7.78 4.04
C ILE A 19 40.90 8.97 3.43
N ALA A 20 41.49 8.78 2.25
CA ALA A 20 42.10 9.88 1.51
C ALA A 20 41.07 11.03 1.43
N PRO A 21 41.45 12.27 1.77
CA PRO A 21 40.54 13.40 1.66
C PRO A 21 40.00 13.40 0.22
N PRO A 22 38.67 13.49 0.03
CA PRO A 22 38.11 13.46 -1.30
C PRO A 22 38.82 14.55 -2.11
N ALA A 23 39.40 14.17 -3.24
CA ALA A 23 39.99 15.12 -4.16
C ALA A 23 38.97 16.24 -4.36
N ARG A 24 39.36 17.49 -4.04
CA ARG A 24 38.55 18.69 -4.28
C ARG A 24 38.46 18.93 -5.78
N SER A 25 37.88 18.01 -6.53
CA SER A 25 37.64 18.08 -7.97
C SER A 25 36.16 18.28 -8.22
N SER A 26 35.72 19.52 -8.03
CA SER A 26 34.86 20.27 -8.94
C SER A 26 34.23 21.38 -8.13
N ILE A 27 34.37 22.61 -8.64
CA ILE A 27 33.44 23.69 -8.39
C ILE A 27 32.04 23.07 -8.49
N ALA A 28 31.33 22.99 -7.37
CA ALA A 28 29.96 22.51 -7.36
C ALA A 28 29.20 23.41 -8.35
N ARG A 29 28.89 22.87 -9.53
CA ARG A 29 28.02 23.55 -10.48
C ARG A 29 26.79 23.95 -9.65
N PRO A 30 26.34 25.22 -9.68
CA PRO A 30 25.14 25.61 -8.96
C PRO A 30 24.07 24.60 -9.33
N ALA A 31 23.41 24.01 -8.33
CA ALA A 31 22.45 22.93 -8.53
C ALA A 31 21.50 23.35 -9.65
N GLY A 32 21.73 22.81 -10.85
CA GLY A 32 21.09 23.30 -12.06
C GLY A 32 19.60 23.12 -11.87
N VAL A 33 18.84 24.21 -12.01
CA VAL A 33 17.39 24.12 -12.03
C VAL A 33 17.05 23.10 -13.11
N PRO A 34 16.32 22.01 -12.79
CA PRO A 34 15.97 21.02 -13.80
C PRO A 34 15.28 21.70 -14.97
N PHE A 35 15.59 21.33 -16.22
CA PHE A 35 15.14 22.08 -17.42
C PHE A 35 13.60 22.26 -17.49
N TYR A 36 12.82 21.33 -16.94
CA TYR A 36 11.35 21.44 -16.90
C TYR A 36 10.85 22.51 -15.91
N ARG A 37 11.71 23.02 -15.03
CA ARG A 37 11.49 24.18 -14.16
C ARG A 37 12.18 25.44 -14.66
N ASP A 38 12.99 25.34 -15.70
CA ASP A 38 13.67 26.49 -16.29
C ASP A 38 12.63 27.40 -16.98
N PRO A 39 12.49 28.68 -16.56
CA PRO A 39 11.59 29.61 -17.24
C PRO A 39 11.93 29.78 -18.72
N GLY A 40 13.20 29.62 -19.12
CA GLY A 40 13.63 29.70 -20.51
C GLY A 40 13.01 28.63 -21.41
N HIS A 41 12.64 27.47 -20.84
CA HIS A 41 11.90 26.43 -21.54
C HIS A 41 10.38 26.57 -21.32
N ALA A 42 9.94 26.74 -20.07
CA ALA A 42 8.53 26.71 -19.72
C ALA A 42 7.71 27.85 -20.36
N ILE A 43 8.28 29.05 -20.49
CA ILE A 43 7.58 30.21 -21.04
C ILE A 43 7.35 30.05 -22.54
N PRO A 44 8.37 29.81 -23.39
CA PRO A 44 8.15 29.61 -24.83
C PRO A 44 7.24 28.42 -25.13
N THR A 45 7.45 27.28 -24.48
CA THR A 45 6.63 26.08 -24.68
C THR A 45 5.15 26.34 -24.38
N LYS A 46 4.84 27.14 -23.36
CA LYS A 46 3.45 27.49 -23.02
C LYS A 46 2.85 28.57 -23.93
N TRP A 47 3.59 29.64 -24.20
CA TRP A 47 3.06 30.86 -24.83
C TRP A 47 3.27 30.92 -26.34
N ALA A 48 4.35 30.35 -26.85
CA ALA A 48 4.66 30.31 -28.29
C ALA A 48 4.07 29.08 -28.99
N LEU A 49 3.87 27.98 -28.26
CA LEU A 49 3.39 26.71 -28.84
C LEU A 49 1.99 26.31 -28.35
N TYR A 50 1.85 25.94 -27.06
CA TYR A 50 0.60 25.37 -26.55
C TYR A 50 -0.62 26.29 -26.70
N ARG A 51 -0.49 27.56 -26.29
CA ARG A 51 -1.59 28.53 -26.35
C ARG A 51 -2.01 28.87 -27.80
N PRO A 52 -1.08 29.14 -28.73
CA PRO A 52 -1.42 29.33 -30.14
C PRO A 52 -2.12 28.12 -30.75
N LEU A 53 -1.64 26.89 -30.50
CA LEU A 53 -2.31 25.66 -30.95
C LEU A 53 -3.76 25.59 -30.47
N LEU A 54 -3.99 25.82 -29.17
CA LEU A 54 -5.34 25.81 -28.62
C LEU A 54 -6.21 26.95 -29.15
N ARG A 55 -5.63 28.12 -29.44
CA ARG A 55 -6.36 29.27 -29.98
C ARG A 55 -6.84 28.97 -31.40
N LEU A 56 -5.94 28.55 -32.29
CA LEU A 56 -6.26 28.21 -33.68
C LEU A 56 -7.32 27.10 -33.75
N THR A 57 -7.13 26.02 -33.00
CA THR A 57 -8.09 24.90 -32.95
C THR A 57 -9.38 25.22 -32.20
N SER A 58 -9.47 26.34 -31.48
CA SER A 58 -10.73 26.77 -30.83
C SER A 58 -11.58 27.67 -31.70
N HIS A 59 -10.98 28.37 -32.67
CA HIS A 59 -11.72 29.21 -33.61
C HIS A 59 -12.45 28.37 -34.67
N SER A 60 -11.90 27.21 -35.04
CA SER A 60 -12.55 26.28 -35.96
C SER A 60 -13.29 25.18 -35.19
N PRO A 61 -14.63 25.05 -35.31
CA PRO A 61 -15.37 23.95 -34.70
C PRO A 61 -15.02 22.60 -35.33
N ASP A 62 -14.51 22.61 -36.56
CA ASP A 62 -14.14 21.40 -37.31
C ASP A 62 -12.93 20.72 -36.71
N LEU A 63 -12.11 21.41 -35.89
CA LEU A 63 -10.89 20.87 -35.27
C LEU A 63 -11.08 20.48 -33.80
N ALA A 64 -12.30 20.10 -33.42
CA ALA A 64 -12.65 19.78 -32.04
C ALA A 64 -11.89 18.55 -31.51
N SER A 65 -11.71 17.50 -32.32
CA SER A 65 -11.00 16.28 -31.94
C SER A 65 -9.50 16.51 -31.87
N THR A 66 -8.90 17.27 -32.80
CA THR A 66 -7.49 17.70 -32.72
C THR A 66 -7.24 18.48 -31.43
N ARG A 67 -8.11 19.43 -31.09
CA ARG A 67 -8.02 20.18 -29.83
C ARG A 67 -8.08 19.28 -28.60
N ARG A 68 -8.97 18.29 -28.59
CA ARG A 68 -9.08 17.30 -27.51
C ARG A 68 -7.81 16.47 -27.40
N GLU A 69 -7.26 16.00 -28.51
CA GLU A 69 -6.02 15.21 -28.54
C GLU A 69 -4.82 16.03 -28.05
N ILE A 70 -4.67 17.29 -28.46
CA ILE A 70 -3.62 18.21 -27.96
C ILE A 70 -3.69 18.26 -26.42
N LYS A 71 -4.88 18.48 -25.85
CA LYS A 71 -5.06 18.53 -24.38
C LYS A 71 -4.76 17.19 -23.69
N VAL A 72 -5.08 16.07 -24.32
CA VAL A 72 -4.79 14.73 -23.77
C VAL A 72 -3.29 14.50 -23.78
N ARG A 73 -2.63 14.65 -24.94
CA ARG A 73 -1.19 14.45 -25.09
C ARG A 73 -0.38 15.32 -24.13
N TRP A 74 -0.72 16.60 -23.99
CA TRP A 74 -0.05 17.50 -23.05
C TRP A 74 -0.23 17.12 -21.57
N ARG A 75 -1.36 16.52 -21.19
CA ARG A 75 -1.56 16.01 -19.83
C ARG A 75 -0.74 14.75 -19.57
N GLU A 76 -0.72 13.85 -20.54
CA GLU A 76 0.08 12.62 -20.48
C GLU A 76 1.58 12.92 -20.44
N THR A 77 2.02 13.94 -21.18
CA THR A 77 3.44 14.27 -21.30
C THR A 77 3.99 15.20 -20.22
N LYS A 78 3.15 15.66 -19.27
CA LYS A 78 3.58 16.51 -18.14
C LYS A 78 4.70 15.88 -17.30
N GLY A 79 4.80 14.55 -17.28
CA GLY A 79 5.82 13.79 -16.56
C GLY A 79 7.11 13.51 -17.34
N LEU A 80 7.28 14.01 -18.57
CA LEU A 80 8.50 13.77 -19.34
C LEU A 80 9.68 14.55 -18.76
N LEU A 81 10.70 13.81 -18.29
CA LEU A 81 11.94 14.36 -17.72
C LEU A 81 13.15 14.21 -18.65
N SER A 82 12.98 13.59 -19.83
CA SER A 82 14.08 13.33 -20.76
C SER A 82 14.13 14.43 -21.81
N ILE A 83 15.24 15.19 -21.85
CA ILE A 83 15.46 16.28 -22.82
C ILE A 83 15.21 15.85 -24.27
N PRO A 84 15.79 14.75 -24.80
CA PRO A 84 15.55 14.37 -26.19
C PRO A 84 14.07 14.02 -26.46
N ARG A 85 13.37 13.41 -25.50
CA ARG A 85 11.94 13.10 -25.66
C ARG A 85 11.08 14.36 -25.64
N VAL A 86 11.41 15.32 -24.78
CA VAL A 86 10.71 16.62 -24.75
C VAL A 86 10.97 17.38 -26.05
N LYS A 87 12.19 17.37 -26.56
CA LYS A 87 12.53 18.02 -27.84
C LYS A 87 11.72 17.43 -28.99
N ALA A 88 11.72 16.11 -29.17
CA ALA A 88 10.93 15.44 -30.21
C ALA A 88 9.43 15.76 -30.07
N PHE A 89 8.90 15.71 -28.85
CA PHE A 89 7.51 16.11 -28.58
C PHE A 89 7.23 17.56 -29.00
N LEU A 90 8.11 18.51 -28.68
CA LEU A 90 7.91 19.90 -29.08
C LEU A 90 8.01 20.10 -30.60
N GLU A 91 8.94 19.42 -31.27
CA GLU A 91 9.09 19.45 -32.73
C GLU A 91 7.79 18.98 -33.41
N GLU A 92 7.22 17.84 -33.01
CA GLU A 92 5.93 17.35 -33.53
C GLU A 92 4.80 18.40 -33.44
N PHE A 93 4.73 19.13 -32.32
CA PHE A 93 3.69 20.15 -32.12
C PHE A 93 4.01 21.47 -32.84
N HIS A 94 5.29 21.79 -33.05
CA HIS A 94 5.70 22.92 -33.88
C HIS A 94 5.33 22.67 -35.34
N ASP A 95 5.61 21.48 -35.85
CA ASP A 95 5.19 21.06 -37.19
C ASP A 95 3.67 21.19 -37.32
N LEU A 96 2.90 20.65 -36.36
CA LEU A 96 1.45 20.80 -36.36
C LEU A 96 0.99 22.26 -36.34
N LEU A 97 1.65 23.13 -35.57
CA LEU A 97 1.33 24.56 -35.53
C LEU A 97 1.57 25.22 -36.89
N ASP A 98 2.63 24.83 -37.58
CA ASP A 98 2.98 25.35 -38.90
C ASP A 98 1.99 24.87 -39.96
N HIS A 99 1.56 23.60 -39.92
CA HIS A 99 0.49 23.08 -40.81
C HIS A 99 -0.85 23.77 -40.57
N LEU A 100 -1.16 24.17 -39.33
CA LEU A 100 -2.38 24.90 -39.00
C LEU A 100 -2.33 26.39 -39.42
N ARG A 101 -1.13 26.95 -39.60
CA ARG A 101 -0.93 28.34 -40.02
C ARG A 101 -0.77 28.48 -41.52
N SER A 102 -0.33 27.43 -42.21
CA SER A 102 -0.13 27.47 -43.65
C SER A 102 -1.46 27.44 -44.39
N ASP A 103 -1.57 28.29 -45.42
CA ASP A 103 -2.74 28.34 -46.31
C ASP A 103 -2.61 27.36 -47.49
N THR A 104 -1.56 26.53 -47.50
CA THR A 104 -1.31 25.54 -48.54
C THR A 104 -2.40 24.47 -48.53
N VAL A 105 -2.94 24.15 -49.71
CA VAL A 105 -4.02 23.15 -49.88
C VAL A 105 -3.62 21.78 -49.31
N GLN A 106 -2.36 21.38 -49.48
CA GLN A 106 -1.84 20.11 -48.96
C GLN A 106 -1.90 20.04 -47.43
N CYS A 107 -1.41 21.07 -46.73
CA CYS A 107 -1.43 21.10 -45.26
C CYS A 107 -2.86 21.10 -44.70
N ARG A 108 -3.80 21.79 -45.38
CA ARG A 108 -5.22 21.78 -44.98
C ARG A 108 -5.84 20.39 -45.13
N GLU A 109 -5.54 19.69 -46.20
CA GLU A 109 -6.03 18.33 -46.41
C GLU A 109 -5.42 17.34 -45.41
N GLU A 110 -4.14 17.47 -45.08
CA GLU A 110 -3.49 16.65 -44.04
C GLU A 110 -4.10 16.86 -42.66
N VAL A 111 -4.35 18.11 -42.27
CA VAL A 111 -5.04 18.44 -41.01
C VAL A 111 -6.45 17.87 -41.00
N ARG A 112 -7.16 17.92 -42.13
CA ARG A 112 -8.49 17.32 -42.27
C ARG A 112 -8.46 15.80 -42.10
N ILE A 113 -7.54 15.11 -42.77
CA ILE A 113 -7.36 13.66 -42.64
C ILE A 113 -7.03 13.29 -41.17
N LEU A 114 -6.18 14.08 -40.52
CA LEU A 114 -5.83 13.90 -39.11
C LEU A 114 -7.04 14.09 -38.20
N GLU A 115 -7.85 15.11 -38.43
CA GLU A 115 -9.09 15.36 -37.69
C GLU A 115 -10.08 14.21 -37.86
N GLU A 116 -10.31 13.72 -39.09
CA GLU A 116 -11.20 12.59 -39.35
C GLU A 116 -10.75 11.33 -38.58
N LYS A 117 -9.45 11.01 -38.62
CA LYS A 117 -8.87 9.90 -37.84
C LYS A 117 -9.04 10.08 -36.33
N LEU A 118 -8.80 11.29 -35.81
CA LEU A 118 -8.97 11.58 -34.39
C LEU A 118 -10.44 11.54 -33.95
N ARG A 119 -11.35 11.97 -34.83
CA ARG A 119 -12.79 11.90 -34.61
C ARG A 119 -13.24 10.45 -34.46
N GLU A 120 -12.85 9.56 -35.37
CA GLU A 120 -13.15 8.13 -35.24
C GLU A 120 -12.56 7.51 -33.97
N LYS A 121 -11.31 7.86 -33.63
CA LYS A 121 -10.67 7.41 -32.38
C LYS A 121 -11.46 7.85 -31.15
N HIS A 122 -11.86 9.12 -31.09
CA HIS A 122 -12.59 9.66 -29.94
C HIS A 122 -14.03 9.14 -29.87
N GLN A 123 -14.71 8.93 -31.01
CA GLN A 123 -16.03 8.28 -31.04
C GLN A 123 -15.98 6.87 -30.44
N LYS A 124 -14.96 6.07 -30.77
CA LYS A 124 -14.76 4.74 -30.17
C LYS A 124 -14.57 4.84 -28.65
N ILE A 125 -13.69 5.73 -28.20
CA ILE A 125 -13.43 5.94 -26.76
C ILE A 125 -14.69 6.40 -26.02
N ASP A 126 -15.47 7.31 -26.59
CA ASP A 126 -16.68 7.83 -25.98
C ASP A 126 -17.78 6.75 -25.93
N HIS A 127 -17.92 5.97 -27.00
CA HIS A 127 -18.80 4.81 -27.02
C HIS A 127 -18.42 3.76 -25.95
N ASP A 128 -17.14 3.41 -25.86
CA ASP A 128 -16.65 2.48 -24.84
C ASP A 128 -16.87 3.01 -23.41
N LEU A 129 -16.73 4.32 -23.22
CA LEU A 129 -16.99 4.97 -21.93
C LEU A 129 -18.48 4.91 -21.57
N VAL A 130 -19.38 5.13 -22.53
CA VAL A 130 -20.84 4.98 -22.33
C VAL A 130 -21.18 3.53 -21.98
N LEU A 131 -20.69 2.55 -22.75
CA LEU A 131 -20.88 1.14 -22.45
C LEU A 131 -20.33 0.75 -21.07
N ALA A 132 -19.16 1.28 -20.70
CA ALA A 132 -18.58 1.06 -19.38
C ALA A 132 -19.43 1.68 -18.26
N GLN A 133 -20.09 2.81 -18.51
CA GLN A 133 -21.01 3.43 -17.54
C GLN A 133 -22.30 2.63 -17.40
N GLU A 134 -22.89 2.19 -18.51
CA GLU A 134 -24.11 1.38 -18.52
C GLU A 134 -23.89 0.04 -17.82
N THR A 135 -22.81 -0.67 -18.15
CA THR A 135 -22.44 -1.93 -17.49
C THR A 135 -22.20 -1.74 -15.99
N ARG A 136 -21.53 -0.63 -15.58
CA ARG A 136 -21.38 -0.30 -14.15
C ARG A 136 -22.72 -0.04 -13.48
N ALA A 137 -23.63 0.68 -14.12
CA ALA A 137 -24.95 0.97 -13.60
C ALA A 137 -25.78 -0.30 -13.42
N LEU A 138 -25.75 -1.23 -14.40
CA LEU A 138 -26.40 -2.53 -14.30
C LEU A 138 -25.84 -3.36 -13.15
N ILE A 139 -24.51 -3.47 -13.05
CA ILE A 139 -23.85 -4.18 -11.94
C ILE A 139 -24.23 -3.55 -10.58
N GLU A 140 -24.35 -2.22 -10.51
CA GLU A 140 -24.75 -1.54 -9.27
C GLU A 140 -26.22 -1.82 -8.92
N GLN A 141 -27.12 -1.85 -9.91
CA GLN A 141 -28.52 -2.23 -9.71
C GLN A 141 -28.65 -3.68 -9.23
N GLU A 142 -27.90 -4.61 -9.83
CA GLU A 142 -27.84 -6.01 -9.37
C GLU A 142 -27.32 -6.09 -7.93
N LYS A 143 -26.28 -5.35 -7.57
CA LYS A 143 -25.78 -5.30 -6.19
C LYS A 143 -26.83 -4.75 -5.22
N LYS A 144 -27.63 -3.76 -5.63
CA LYS A 144 -28.71 -3.18 -4.81
C LYS A 144 -29.89 -4.16 -4.61
N SER A 145 -30.19 -5.00 -5.60
CA SER A 145 -31.25 -6.01 -5.51
C SER A 145 -30.85 -7.17 -4.59
N ILE A 146 -29.55 -7.50 -4.55
CA ILE A 146 -28.98 -8.56 -3.71
C ILE A 146 -28.78 -8.06 -2.27
N LYS A 147 -29.88 -7.93 -1.52
CA LYS A 147 -29.82 -7.63 -0.07
C LYS A 147 -29.47 -8.90 0.72
N PRO A 148 -28.49 -8.86 1.64
CA PRO A 148 -28.17 -9.99 2.49
C PRO A 148 -29.37 -10.42 3.34
N LYS A 149 -29.83 -11.66 3.18
CA LYS A 149 -30.94 -12.22 3.97
C LYS A 149 -30.39 -13.11 5.07
N MET A 150 -30.96 -13.02 6.27
CA MET A 150 -30.63 -13.95 7.35
C MET A 150 -31.08 -15.37 6.99
N THR A 151 -30.18 -16.33 7.18
CA THR A 151 -30.43 -17.74 6.81
C THR A 151 -31.10 -18.57 7.90
N GLY A 152 -31.20 -18.05 9.12
CA GLY A 152 -31.58 -18.82 10.32
C GLY A 152 -30.43 -19.64 10.92
N SER A 153 -29.19 -19.44 10.47
CA SER A 153 -27.98 -20.01 11.07
C SER A 153 -27.01 -18.91 11.50
N PHE A 154 -26.00 -19.25 12.29
CA PHE A 154 -24.98 -18.32 12.79
C PHE A 154 -23.57 -18.86 12.59
N HIS A 155 -22.61 -17.94 12.54
CA HIS A 155 -21.19 -18.26 12.65
C HIS A 155 -20.83 -18.39 14.12
N ARG A 156 -20.33 -19.57 14.50
CA ARG A 156 -19.78 -19.77 15.84
C ARG A 156 -18.67 -18.73 16.09
N PRO A 157 -18.57 -18.18 17.31
CA PRO A 157 -17.44 -17.34 17.69
C PRO A 157 -16.13 -18.10 17.46
N THR A 158 -15.16 -17.42 16.86
CA THR A 158 -13.80 -17.94 16.70
C THR A 158 -12.81 -16.84 17.03
N LEU A 159 -11.51 -17.15 17.00
CA LEU A 159 -10.44 -16.15 17.14
C LEU A 159 -10.54 -15.02 16.10
N PHE A 160 -11.20 -15.26 14.96
CA PHE A 160 -11.26 -14.33 13.83
C PHE A 160 -12.59 -13.60 13.72
N ASN A 161 -13.68 -14.17 14.22
CA ASN A 161 -15.00 -13.55 14.15
C ASN A 161 -15.72 -13.59 15.49
N PRO A 162 -16.36 -12.48 15.90
CA PRO A 162 -17.34 -12.53 17.00
C PRO A 162 -18.55 -13.40 16.63
N PRO A 163 -19.47 -13.65 17.57
CA PRO A 163 -20.79 -14.19 17.25
C PRO A 163 -21.47 -13.34 16.16
N LEU A 164 -21.69 -13.93 14.98
CA LEU A 164 -22.29 -13.23 13.84
C LEU A 164 -23.42 -14.05 13.22
N PRO A 165 -24.51 -13.41 12.75
CA PRO A 165 -25.53 -14.11 11.97
C PRO A 165 -24.97 -14.53 10.61
N ARG A 166 -25.41 -15.68 10.10
CA ARG A 166 -25.05 -16.14 8.77
C ARG A 166 -26.04 -15.58 7.75
N LEU A 167 -25.53 -14.77 6.83
CA LEU A 167 -26.31 -14.10 5.79
C LEU A 167 -26.08 -14.76 4.42
N LYS A 168 -27.08 -14.72 3.53
CA LYS A 168 -26.95 -15.13 2.12
C LYS A 168 -27.49 -14.04 1.17
N PRO A 169 -26.66 -13.58 0.21
CA PRO A 169 -25.21 -13.77 0.19
C PRO A 169 -24.55 -13.09 1.39
N GLN A 170 -23.38 -13.56 1.78
CA GLN A 170 -22.62 -12.96 2.87
C GLN A 170 -22.01 -11.65 2.37
N PRO A 171 -22.20 -10.51 3.07
CA PRO A 171 -21.62 -9.25 2.63
C PRO A 171 -20.09 -9.33 2.63
N THR A 172 -19.47 -8.77 1.59
CA THR A 172 -18.02 -8.80 1.39
C THR A 172 -17.26 -8.23 2.58
N SER A 173 -17.84 -7.28 3.31
CA SER A 173 -17.25 -6.70 4.52
C SER A 173 -16.97 -7.75 5.62
N ILE A 174 -17.88 -8.71 5.83
CA ILE A 174 -17.69 -9.76 6.84
C ILE A 174 -16.57 -10.72 6.39
N GLY A 175 -16.59 -11.14 5.11
CA GLY A 175 -15.55 -11.99 4.56
C GLY A 175 -14.16 -11.32 4.60
N ALA A 176 -14.07 -10.07 4.17
CA ALA A 176 -12.85 -9.28 4.18
C ALA A 176 -12.33 -9.06 5.62
N MET A 177 -13.21 -8.80 6.59
CA MET A 177 -12.86 -8.68 7.99
C MET A 177 -12.20 -9.96 8.54
N ILE A 178 -12.79 -11.13 8.29
CA ILE A 178 -12.26 -12.43 8.74
C ILE A 178 -10.87 -12.67 8.13
N HIS A 179 -10.75 -12.48 6.82
CA HIS A 179 -9.50 -12.69 6.11
C HIS A 179 -8.40 -11.71 6.51
N ASN A 180 -8.73 -10.42 6.71
CA ASN A 180 -7.78 -9.42 7.21
C ASN A 180 -7.28 -9.78 8.61
N ARG A 181 -8.15 -10.28 9.49
CA ARG A 181 -7.77 -10.74 10.83
C ARG A 181 -6.88 -11.98 10.79
N LEU A 182 -7.17 -12.92 9.90
CA LEU A 182 -6.33 -14.10 9.68
C LEU A 182 -4.91 -13.68 9.27
N ARG A 183 -4.78 -12.85 8.23
CA ARG A 183 -3.48 -12.31 7.78
C ARG A 183 -2.77 -11.49 8.86
N ALA A 184 -3.51 -10.68 9.61
CA ALA A 184 -2.95 -9.88 10.69
C ALA A 184 -2.44 -10.75 11.86
N ARG A 185 -3.08 -11.89 12.11
CA ARG A 185 -2.64 -12.86 13.11
C ARG A 185 -1.38 -13.59 12.66
N GLU A 186 -1.35 -14.06 11.41
CA GLU A 186 -0.18 -14.69 10.80
C GLU A 186 1.06 -13.80 10.90
N ARG A 187 0.96 -12.54 10.47
CA ARG A 187 2.05 -11.56 10.59
C ARG A 187 2.50 -11.34 12.03
N ARG A 188 1.59 -11.39 13.01
CA ARG A 188 1.94 -11.25 14.43
C ARG A 188 2.61 -12.49 14.98
N ILE A 189 2.20 -13.68 14.57
CA ILE A 189 2.87 -14.92 14.95
C ILE A 189 4.30 -14.92 14.41
N GLU A 190 4.47 -14.53 13.15
CA GLU A 190 5.78 -14.40 12.52
C GLU A 190 6.66 -13.37 13.25
N ARG A 191 6.14 -12.15 13.47
CA ARG A 191 6.86 -11.13 14.26
C ARG A 191 7.20 -11.63 15.66
N ARG A 192 6.25 -12.23 16.38
CA ARG A 192 6.50 -12.77 17.73
C ARG A 192 7.63 -13.81 17.73
N ARG A 193 7.68 -14.69 16.72
CA ARG A 193 8.80 -15.64 16.56
C ARG A 193 10.13 -14.91 16.34
N THR A 194 10.15 -13.90 15.47
CA THR A 194 11.36 -13.09 15.23
C THR A 194 11.84 -12.38 16.50
N TYR A 195 10.95 -11.69 17.22
CA TYR A 195 11.30 -10.99 18.46
C TYR A 195 11.72 -11.94 19.58
N ALA A 196 11.10 -13.12 19.67
CA ALA A 196 11.52 -14.16 20.61
C ALA A 196 12.93 -14.72 20.27
N GLY A 197 13.24 -14.84 18.97
CA GLY A 197 14.59 -15.15 18.49
C GLY A 197 15.60 -14.09 18.91
N TRP A 198 15.34 -12.82 18.57
CA TRP A 198 16.21 -11.70 18.97
C TRP A 198 16.42 -11.61 20.47
N LEU A 199 15.37 -11.84 21.27
CA LEU A 199 15.49 -11.87 22.72
C LEU A 199 16.43 -12.98 23.21
N THR A 200 16.42 -14.13 22.54
CA THR A 200 17.32 -15.25 22.87
C THR A 200 18.76 -14.91 22.49
N ASP A 201 18.97 -14.39 21.28
CA ASP A 201 20.30 -13.99 20.78
C ASP A 201 20.91 -12.91 21.69
N MET A 202 20.14 -11.89 22.06
CA MET A 202 20.59 -10.84 22.98
C MET A 202 20.97 -11.38 24.35
N LYS A 203 20.24 -12.36 24.90
CA LYS A 203 20.62 -12.98 26.18
C LYS A 203 21.94 -13.73 26.07
N LEU A 204 22.18 -14.41 24.95
CA LEU A 204 23.45 -15.10 24.68
C LEU A 204 24.59 -14.09 24.55
N GLU A 205 24.39 -13.00 23.81
CA GLU A 205 25.38 -11.93 23.68
C GLU A 205 25.71 -11.26 25.02
N VAL A 206 24.70 -10.89 25.81
CA VAL A 206 24.90 -10.32 27.15
C VAL A 206 25.62 -11.30 28.07
N GLY A 207 25.27 -12.59 28.02
CA GLY A 207 25.96 -13.65 28.77
C GLY A 207 27.42 -13.79 28.37
N PHE A 208 27.71 -13.74 27.08
CA PHE A 208 29.06 -13.77 26.52
C PHE A 208 29.90 -12.56 26.94
N TRP A 209 29.35 -11.34 26.86
CA TRP A 209 30.07 -10.15 27.32
C TRP A 209 30.37 -10.18 28.82
N LYS A 210 29.42 -10.68 29.63
CA LYS A 210 29.63 -10.86 31.07
C LYS A 210 30.72 -11.89 31.37
N SER A 211 30.81 -12.97 30.60
CA SER A 211 31.88 -13.96 30.80
C SER A 211 33.27 -13.38 30.46
N ILE A 212 33.40 -12.60 29.39
CA ILE A 212 34.65 -11.89 29.03
C ILE A 212 35.08 -10.91 30.14
N GLN A 213 34.15 -10.10 30.64
CA GLN A 213 34.45 -9.15 31.72
C GLN A 213 34.88 -9.87 33.01
N SER A 214 34.22 -10.99 33.32
CA SER A 214 34.56 -11.80 34.49
C SER A 214 35.95 -12.42 34.38
N SER A 215 36.34 -12.92 33.19
CA SER A 215 37.69 -13.47 32.97
C SER A 215 38.80 -12.43 33.03
N ASN A 216 38.53 -11.17 32.65
CA ASN A 216 39.53 -10.10 32.73
C ASN A 216 39.78 -9.63 34.17
N THR A 217 38.80 -9.80 35.05
CA THR A 217 38.90 -9.38 36.46
C THR A 217 39.69 -10.39 37.29
N THR A 218 39.61 -11.68 36.98
CA THR A 218 40.32 -12.73 37.74
C THR A 218 41.80 -12.87 37.38
N SER A 219 42.25 -12.36 36.23
CA SER A 219 43.66 -12.44 35.80
C SER A 219 44.58 -11.36 36.38
N SER A 220 44.06 -10.39 37.13
CA SER A 220 44.83 -9.25 37.69
C SER A 220 45.13 -9.36 39.19
N GLY A 221 44.90 -10.53 39.82
CA GLY A 221 44.97 -10.69 41.29
C GLY A 221 45.92 -11.76 41.84
N ALA A 222 46.90 -12.25 41.09
CA ALA A 222 47.78 -13.34 41.56
C ALA A 222 49.19 -12.94 42.02
N ASP A 223 49.67 -11.72 41.75
CA ASP A 223 50.95 -11.24 42.30
C ASP A 223 50.75 -9.95 43.08
N GLY A 224 51.25 -9.98 44.31
CA GLY A 224 50.72 -9.19 45.41
C GLY A 224 51.14 -7.73 45.42
N LEU A 225 50.38 -6.92 46.16
CA LEU A 225 50.95 -6.06 47.18
C LEU A 225 49.85 -5.47 48.08
N VAL A 226 50.09 -5.56 49.38
CA VAL A 226 49.38 -4.83 50.44
C VAL A 226 49.57 -3.33 50.20
N GLY A 227 48.58 -2.70 49.57
CA GLY A 227 48.60 -1.28 49.24
C GLY A 227 47.32 -0.58 49.70
N VAL A 228 47.38 -0.02 50.89
CA VAL A 228 46.41 0.93 51.46
C VAL A 228 46.06 1.98 50.41
N SER A 229 44.86 1.91 49.84
CA SER A 229 44.35 2.92 48.91
C SER A 229 42.95 3.36 49.32
N ASN A 230 42.87 4.66 49.61
CA ASN A 230 41.68 5.42 49.93
C ASN A 230 40.54 5.10 48.97
N GLY A 231 39.45 4.53 49.49
CA GLY A 231 38.12 5.16 49.60
C GLY A 231 37.48 5.89 48.41
N VAL A 232 38.05 5.87 47.21
CA VAL A 232 37.40 6.40 46.01
C VAL A 232 36.52 5.28 45.48
N ARG A 233 35.23 5.35 45.84
CA ARG A 233 34.17 4.59 45.18
C ARG A 233 34.29 4.88 43.68
N ARG A 234 34.91 3.98 42.93
CA ARG A 234 34.78 3.95 41.47
C ARG A 234 33.30 3.70 41.23
N ASP A 235 32.59 4.75 40.90
CA ASP A 235 31.16 4.71 40.65
C ASP A 235 30.86 3.55 39.69
N ASP A 236 29.94 2.67 40.11
CA ASP A 236 29.39 1.52 39.37
C ASP A 236 28.67 1.93 38.05
N GLU A 237 28.93 3.13 37.52
CA GLU A 237 28.26 3.72 36.35
C GLU A 237 28.71 3.14 35.01
N ASP A 238 29.83 2.42 34.94
CA ASP A 238 30.38 1.87 33.70
C ASP A 238 29.98 0.40 33.43
N ASP A 239 29.07 -0.17 34.23
CA ASP A 239 28.45 -1.45 33.88
C ASP A 239 27.45 -1.23 32.74
N TRP A 240 27.97 -1.27 31.51
CA TRP A 240 27.23 -1.15 30.27
C TRP A 240 26.02 -2.11 30.20
N SER A 241 26.04 -3.22 30.95
CA SER A 241 24.91 -4.16 31.01
C SER A 241 23.75 -3.69 31.89
N LYS A 242 23.97 -2.74 32.80
CA LYS A 242 22.98 -2.19 33.75
C LYS A 242 22.47 -0.80 33.36
N SER A 243 23.11 -0.13 32.41
CA SER A 243 22.70 1.20 31.98
C SER A 243 21.25 1.18 31.46
N LYS A 244 20.42 2.13 31.93
CA LYS A 244 19.05 2.34 31.45
C LYS A 244 18.99 3.01 30.07
N ASP A 245 20.15 3.27 29.45
CA ASP A 245 20.20 3.84 28.12
C ASP A 245 19.48 2.90 27.13
N PRO A 246 18.53 3.38 26.31
CA PRO A 246 17.91 2.60 25.24
C PRO A 246 18.92 2.02 24.23
N ARG A 247 20.16 2.53 24.21
CA ARG A 247 21.27 2.02 23.40
C ARG A 247 22.05 0.88 24.06
N SER A 248 21.89 0.67 25.37
CA SER A 248 22.52 -0.44 26.09
C SER A 248 21.78 -1.75 25.80
N PRO A 249 22.46 -2.91 25.89
CA PRO A 249 21.79 -4.21 25.76
C PRO A 249 20.58 -4.38 26.71
N GLY A 250 20.61 -3.74 27.89
CA GLY A 250 19.50 -3.72 28.83
C GLY A 250 18.30 -2.87 28.37
N GLY A 251 18.54 -1.78 27.63
CA GLY A 251 17.49 -0.94 27.07
C GLY A 251 16.69 -1.63 25.95
N TRP A 252 17.38 -2.36 25.07
CA TRP A 252 16.75 -3.12 23.98
C TRP A 252 15.84 -4.26 24.49
N ASP A 253 16.21 -4.91 25.59
CA ASP A 253 15.41 -5.98 26.21
C ASP A 253 14.05 -5.44 26.66
N ALA A 254 14.02 -4.26 27.26
CA ALA A 254 12.77 -3.60 27.65
C ALA A 254 11.88 -3.29 26.43
N ILE A 255 12.45 -2.81 25.32
CA ILE A 255 11.72 -2.52 24.08
C ILE A 255 11.12 -3.81 23.50
N ILE A 256 11.91 -4.88 23.39
CA ILE A 256 11.46 -6.17 22.86
C ILE A 256 10.39 -6.78 23.76
N LYS A 257 10.56 -6.74 25.09
CA LYS A 257 9.56 -7.21 26.06
C LYS A 257 8.25 -6.43 25.98
N ASN A 258 8.31 -5.11 25.80
CA ASN A 258 7.11 -4.29 25.62
C ASN A 258 6.38 -4.68 24.33
N GLU A 259 7.08 -4.85 23.20
CA GLU A 259 6.45 -5.28 21.94
C GLU A 259 5.86 -6.70 22.05
N LEU A 260 6.54 -7.63 22.74
CA LEU A 260 6.01 -8.96 23.04
C LEU A 260 4.72 -8.89 23.89
N ARG A 261 4.70 -8.04 24.93
CA ARG A 261 3.52 -7.81 25.75
C ARG A 261 2.36 -7.25 24.93
N ASP A 262 2.62 -6.25 24.09
CA ASP A 262 1.61 -5.65 23.21
C ASP A 262 1.04 -6.68 22.20
N MET A 263 1.88 -7.60 21.71
CA MET A 263 1.43 -8.71 20.88
C MET A 263 0.57 -9.71 21.67
N ASP A 264 0.96 -10.05 22.90
CA ASP A 264 0.23 -10.97 23.77
C ASP A 264 -1.14 -10.39 24.16
N GLU A 265 -1.25 -9.09 24.47
CA GLU A 265 -2.53 -8.41 24.68
C GLU A 265 -3.44 -8.48 23.44
N ARG A 266 -2.88 -8.40 22.23
CA ARG A 266 -3.65 -8.58 20.99
C ARG A 266 -4.13 -10.02 20.83
N PHE A 267 -3.34 -11.02 21.23
CA PHE A 267 -3.77 -12.42 21.26
C PHE A 267 -4.85 -12.67 22.31
N GLN A 268 -4.76 -12.04 23.50
CA GLN A 268 -5.82 -12.12 24.50
C GLN A 268 -7.14 -11.54 23.97
N ARG A 269 -7.09 -10.42 23.23
CA ARG A 269 -8.28 -9.86 22.54
C ARG A 269 -8.84 -10.78 21.46
N GLU A 270 -8.04 -11.67 20.86
CA GLU A 270 -8.53 -12.73 19.98
C GLU A 270 -9.23 -13.83 20.74
N ASN A 271 -8.63 -14.30 21.83
CA ASN A 271 -9.19 -15.36 22.66
C ASN A 271 -10.54 -14.92 23.25
N ARG A 272 -10.60 -13.69 23.79
CA ARG A 272 -11.87 -13.10 24.25
C ARG A 272 -12.96 -13.12 23.18
N ARG A 273 -12.62 -12.93 21.89
CA ARG A 273 -13.60 -12.99 20.79
C ARG A 273 -14.14 -14.40 20.55
N ALA A 274 -13.32 -15.43 20.75
CA ALA A 274 -13.77 -16.82 20.67
C ALA A 274 -14.65 -17.22 21.86
N GLU A 275 -14.49 -16.56 23.00
CA GLU A 275 -15.28 -16.79 24.22
C GLU A 275 -16.60 -16.00 24.25
N MET A 276 -16.81 -15.04 23.33
CA MET A 276 -18.03 -14.24 23.28
C MET A 276 -19.27 -15.11 23.03
N VAL A 277 -20.33 -14.86 23.81
CA VAL A 277 -21.64 -15.51 23.64
C VAL A 277 -22.54 -14.67 22.74
N PHE A 278 -23.50 -15.31 22.05
CA PHE A 278 -24.50 -14.60 21.26
C PHE A 278 -25.43 -13.77 22.15
N ASP A 279 -25.74 -12.56 21.69
CA ASP A 279 -26.81 -11.75 22.27
C ASP A 279 -28.17 -12.46 22.14
N GLY A 280 -28.98 -12.44 23.20
CA GLY A 280 -30.30 -13.09 23.21
C GLY A 280 -31.22 -12.54 22.12
N GLY A 281 -31.23 -11.21 21.93
CA GLY A 281 -32.03 -10.58 20.87
C GLY A 281 -31.55 -10.92 19.46
N LEU A 282 -30.28 -11.30 19.29
CA LEU A 282 -29.78 -11.83 18.02
C LEU A 282 -30.22 -13.28 17.81
N LEU A 283 -30.17 -14.13 18.85
CA LEU A 283 -30.67 -15.50 18.80
C LEU A 283 -32.16 -15.54 18.44
N ASP A 284 -32.99 -14.67 19.01
CA ASP A 284 -34.41 -14.59 18.68
C ASP A 284 -34.66 -14.21 17.21
N ARG A 285 -33.86 -13.29 16.67
CA ARG A 285 -33.91 -12.92 15.25
C ARG A 285 -33.52 -14.08 14.35
N ILE A 286 -32.50 -14.86 14.75
CA ILE A 286 -32.08 -16.06 14.04
C ILE A 286 -33.17 -17.13 14.10
N GLY A 287 -33.79 -17.35 15.27
CA GLY A 287 -34.90 -18.26 15.47
C GLY A 287 -36.09 -17.94 14.55
N ARG A 288 -36.54 -16.68 14.55
CA ARG A 288 -37.59 -16.21 13.63
C ARG A 288 -37.24 -16.42 12.16
N ALA A 289 -35.99 -16.16 11.76
CA ALA A 289 -35.54 -16.39 10.40
C ALA A 289 -35.53 -17.90 10.04
N ARG A 290 -35.19 -18.76 11.00
CA ARG A 290 -35.21 -20.22 10.84
C ARG A 290 -36.64 -20.73 10.68
N GLU A 291 -37.56 -20.35 11.56
CA GLU A 291 -38.97 -20.73 11.47
C GLU A 291 -39.58 -20.28 10.13
N LYS A 292 -39.33 -19.04 9.71
CA LYS A 292 -39.83 -18.53 8.43
C LYS A 292 -39.32 -19.37 7.25
N LYS A 293 -38.05 -19.78 7.31
CA LYS A 293 -37.44 -20.64 6.29
C LYS A 293 -38.05 -22.04 6.30
N GLU A 294 -38.28 -22.63 7.48
CA GLU A 294 -38.92 -23.94 7.62
C GLU A 294 -40.36 -23.91 7.07
N ARG A 295 -41.17 -22.90 7.43
CA ARG A 295 -42.53 -22.71 6.86
C ARG A 295 -42.51 -22.59 5.35
N TRP A 296 -41.56 -21.84 4.79
CA TRP A 296 -41.41 -21.72 3.33
C TRP A 296 -41.07 -23.06 2.66
N TRP A 297 -40.16 -23.85 3.25
CA TRP A 297 -39.83 -25.19 2.74
C TRP A 297 -41.00 -26.17 2.83
N MET A 298 -41.78 -26.13 3.90
CA MET A 298 -42.98 -26.95 4.05
C MET A 298 -44.01 -26.63 2.95
N GLY A 299 -44.30 -25.34 2.74
CA GLY A 299 -45.21 -24.93 1.67
C GLY A 299 -44.70 -25.27 0.26
N LEU A 300 -43.38 -25.28 0.03
CA LEU A 300 -42.80 -25.72 -1.23
C LEU A 300 -43.04 -27.23 -1.46
N LYS A 301 -42.82 -28.06 -0.43
CA LYS A 301 -43.06 -29.50 -0.47
C LYS A 301 -44.54 -29.83 -0.70
N GLU A 302 -45.45 -29.10 -0.04
CA GLU A 302 -46.89 -29.27 -0.22
C GLU A 302 -47.33 -28.95 -1.66
N ARG A 303 -46.81 -27.86 -2.25
CA ARG A 303 -47.06 -27.52 -3.66
C ARG A 303 -46.53 -28.58 -4.62
N GLU A 304 -45.31 -29.07 -4.37
CA GLU A 304 -44.72 -30.13 -5.18
C GLU A 304 -45.53 -31.42 -5.09
N LYS A 305 -46.00 -31.78 -3.89
CA LYS A 305 -46.87 -32.94 -3.67
C LYS A 305 -48.20 -32.78 -4.41
N ALA A 306 -48.85 -31.63 -4.29
CA ALA A 306 -50.11 -31.33 -4.98
C ALA A 306 -49.96 -31.34 -6.51
N GLU A 307 -48.83 -30.87 -7.04
CA GLU A 307 -48.54 -30.93 -8.48
C GLU A 307 -48.33 -32.38 -8.97
N LYS A 308 -47.72 -33.24 -8.15
CA LYS A 308 -47.59 -34.67 -8.44
C LYS A 308 -48.94 -35.37 -8.44
N GLU A 309 -49.75 -35.16 -7.41
CA GLU A 309 -51.12 -35.70 -7.31
C GLU A 309 -51.99 -35.26 -8.51
N ARG A 310 -51.86 -34.00 -8.96
CA ARG A 310 -52.55 -33.49 -10.16
C ARG A 310 -52.07 -34.11 -11.48
N LYS A 311 -50.84 -34.58 -11.56
CA LYS A 311 -50.30 -35.26 -12.76
C LYS A 311 -50.68 -36.73 -12.82
N GLU A 312 -51.00 -37.33 -11.67
CA GLU A 312 -51.39 -38.74 -11.55
C GLU A 312 -52.90 -38.96 -11.72
N ALA A 313 -53.72 -37.92 -11.52
CA ALA A 313 -55.17 -37.90 -11.77
C ALA A 313 -55.51 -37.53 -13.22
#